data_AF-A0A536ZKD0-F1
#
_entry.id   AF-A0A536ZKD0-F1
#
_cell.length_a   1.000
_cell.length_b   1.000
_cell.length_c   1.000
_cell.angle_alpha   90.00
_cell.angle_beta   90.00
_cell.angle_gamma   90.00
#
_symmetry.space_group_name_H-M   'P 1'
#
loop_
_entity.id
_entity.type
_entity.pdbx_description
1 polymer ?
#
loop_
_entity_poly.entity_id
_entity_poly.type
_entity_poly.pdbx_seq_one_letter_code
_entity_poly.pdbx_strand_id
1 'polypeptide(L)'
;SSAETLAAEQPGSFDIVTCMELLEHVPDPASTIAACATLIKPGGLVVFSTINRNPKAYLFAVIGGEYLLRLLPRGTHDYARFIKPSELVGFARRAALETDDLIGMTYNPLTRTYRLAADTSINYIVTFRRDA
;
A
#
# COMPACT_ATOMS: atom_id res chain seq x y z
N SER A 1 4.44 -9.72 -16.31
CA SER A 1 2.97 -9.64 -16.41
C SER A 1 2.48 -8.63 -15.39
N SER A 2 1.36 -7.95 -15.64
CA SER A 2 0.74 -7.11 -14.61
C SER A 2 -0.18 -7.95 -13.71
N ALA A 3 -0.61 -7.40 -12.58
CA ALA A 3 -1.56 -8.09 -11.70
C ALA A 3 -2.86 -8.43 -12.45
N GLU A 4 -3.31 -7.54 -13.34
CA GLU A 4 -4.51 -7.69 -14.16
C GLU A 4 -4.40 -8.88 -15.13
N THR A 5 -3.24 -9.04 -15.79
CA THR A 5 -3.00 -10.22 -16.65
C THR A 5 -3.08 -11.50 -15.83
N LEU A 6 -2.41 -11.55 -14.68
CA LEU A 6 -2.43 -12.74 -13.83
C LEU A 6 -3.83 -13.03 -13.30
N ALA A 7 -4.60 -12.01 -12.96
CA ALA A 7 -5.98 -12.14 -12.49
C ALA A 7 -6.90 -12.75 -13.56
N ALA A 8 -6.67 -12.45 -14.84
CA ALA A 8 -7.39 -13.06 -15.95
C ALA A 8 -6.98 -14.52 -16.19
N GLU A 9 -5.69 -14.84 -16.01
CA GLU A 9 -5.16 -16.18 -16.24
C GLU A 9 -5.42 -17.16 -15.09
N GLN A 10 -5.42 -16.67 -13.85
CA GLN A 10 -5.44 -17.51 -12.63
C GLN A 10 -6.36 -16.93 -11.54
N PRO A 11 -7.65 -16.72 -11.80
CA PRO A 11 -8.58 -16.21 -10.80
C PRO A 11 -8.74 -17.20 -9.64
N GLY A 12 -8.77 -16.69 -8.40
CA GLY A 12 -9.00 -17.49 -7.20
C GLY A 12 -7.95 -18.58 -6.94
N SER A 13 -6.71 -18.37 -7.38
CA SER A 13 -5.64 -19.37 -7.29
C SER A 13 -4.75 -19.19 -6.05
N PHE A 14 -4.78 -18.02 -5.42
CA PHE A 14 -3.90 -17.67 -4.31
C PHE A 14 -4.64 -17.62 -2.97
N ASP A 15 -4.04 -18.13 -1.90
CA ASP A 15 -4.55 -17.94 -0.54
C ASP A 15 -4.24 -16.54 -0.01
N ILE A 16 -3.08 -16.00 -0.39
CA ILE A 16 -2.59 -14.68 0.02
C ILE A 16 -1.98 -13.95 -1.17
N VAL A 17 -2.30 -12.67 -1.34
CA VAL A 17 -1.64 -11.74 -2.28
C VAL A 17 -1.06 -10.56 -1.52
N THR A 18 0.20 -10.22 -1.79
CA THR A 18 0.88 -9.06 -1.21
C THR A 18 1.30 -8.08 -2.30
N CYS A 19 0.94 -6.81 -2.17
CA CYS A 19 1.30 -5.74 -3.10
C CYS A 19 1.89 -4.57 -2.31
N MET A 20 3.22 -4.59 -2.15
CA MET A 20 3.97 -3.70 -1.25
C MET A 20 4.67 -2.58 -2.03
N GLU A 21 4.48 -1.32 -1.62
CA GLU A 21 5.15 -0.12 -2.17
C GLU A 21 5.05 -0.01 -3.71
N LEU A 22 3.90 -0.37 -4.26
CA LEU A 22 3.68 -0.44 -5.72
C LEU A 22 2.52 0.45 -6.19
N LEU A 23 1.49 0.64 -5.36
CA LEU A 23 0.23 1.26 -5.82
C LEU A 23 0.40 2.73 -6.21
N GLU A 24 1.37 3.44 -5.66
CA GLU A 24 1.73 4.82 -6.03
C GLU A 24 2.47 4.91 -7.38
N HIS A 25 2.89 3.78 -7.95
CA HIS A 25 3.65 3.73 -9.19
C HIS A 25 2.83 3.20 -10.37
N VAL A 26 1.62 2.66 -10.12
CA VAL A 26 0.72 2.19 -11.18
C VAL A 26 -0.16 3.33 -11.72
N PRO A 27 -0.57 3.26 -13.00
CA PRO A 27 -1.44 4.26 -13.59
C PRO A 27 -2.86 4.25 -13.01
N ASP A 28 -3.37 3.07 -12.63
CA ASP A 28 -4.70 2.90 -12.02
C ASP A 28 -4.62 1.96 -10.80
N PRO A 29 -4.53 2.51 -9.58
CA PRO A 29 -4.46 1.70 -8.37
C PRO A 29 -5.76 0.93 -8.10
N ALA A 30 -6.91 1.43 -8.55
CA ALA A 30 -8.18 0.73 -8.35
C ALA A 30 -8.25 -0.56 -9.18
N SER A 31 -7.77 -0.51 -10.43
CA SER A 31 -7.61 -1.69 -11.29
C SER A 31 -6.72 -2.75 -10.65
N THR A 32 -5.55 -2.35 -10.16
CA THR A 32 -4.61 -3.29 -9.53
C THR A 32 -5.18 -3.91 -8.25
N ILE A 33 -5.90 -3.14 -7.43
CA ILE A 33 -6.59 -3.66 -6.23
C ILE A 33 -7.66 -4.69 -6.62
N ALA A 34 -8.46 -4.41 -7.65
CA ALA A 34 -9.47 -5.34 -8.15
C ALA A 34 -8.85 -6.64 -8.71
N ALA A 35 -7.70 -6.53 -9.37
CA ALA A 35 -6.94 -7.69 -9.83
C ALA A 35 -6.46 -8.55 -8.65
N CYS A 36 -5.89 -7.93 -7.61
CA CYS A 36 -5.51 -8.64 -6.37
C CYS A 36 -6.70 -9.33 -5.70
N ALA A 37 -7.88 -8.68 -5.67
CA ALA A 37 -9.10 -9.29 -5.16
C ALA A 37 -9.54 -10.53 -5.98
N THR A 38 -9.39 -10.45 -7.30
CA THR A 38 -9.73 -11.55 -8.23
C THR A 38 -8.78 -12.74 -8.07
N LEU A 39 -7.50 -12.48 -7.79
CA LEU A 39 -6.46 -13.51 -7.62
C LEU A 39 -6.66 -14.37 -6.38
N ILE A 40 -7.23 -13.83 -5.31
CA ILE A 40 -7.41 -14.56 -4.06
C ILE A 40 -8.64 -15.46 -4.05
N LYS A 41 -8.52 -16.63 -3.41
CA LYS A 41 -9.62 -17.54 -3.09
C LYS A 41 -10.65 -16.87 -2.18
N PRO A 42 -11.91 -17.37 -2.13
CA PRO A 42 -12.83 -17.03 -1.05
C PRO A 42 -12.19 -17.30 0.31
N GLY A 43 -12.36 -16.39 1.27
CA GLY A 43 -11.66 -16.42 2.56
C GLY A 43 -10.18 -16.02 2.51
N GLY A 44 -9.62 -15.70 1.34
CA GLY A 44 -8.22 -15.32 1.15
C GLY A 44 -7.89 -13.92 1.65
N LEU A 45 -6.59 -13.63 1.76
CA LEU A 45 -6.06 -12.38 2.29
C LEU A 45 -5.34 -11.55 1.22
N VAL A 46 -5.59 -10.25 1.17
CA VAL A 46 -4.78 -9.30 0.41
C VAL A 46 -4.09 -8.33 1.37
N VAL A 47 -2.80 -8.09 1.17
CA VAL A 47 -2.01 -7.13 1.94
C VAL A 47 -1.48 -6.05 1.01
N PHE A 48 -1.66 -4.78 1.39
CA PHE A 48 -1.07 -3.64 0.69
C PHE A 48 -0.20 -2.81 1.63
N SER A 49 0.86 -2.21 1.09
CA SER A 49 1.63 -1.17 1.78
C SER A 49 1.91 -0.01 0.85
N THR A 50 1.86 1.21 1.38
CA THR A 50 2.20 2.43 0.64
C THR A 50 2.38 3.62 1.60
N ILE A 51 2.84 4.74 1.06
CA ILE A 51 2.98 6.02 1.75
C ILE A 51 1.63 6.75 1.79
N ASN A 52 1.28 7.27 2.98
CA ASN A 52 0.04 8.01 3.17
C ASN A 52 0.13 9.39 2.51
N ARG A 53 -0.89 9.79 1.73
CA ARG A 53 -0.93 11.13 1.14
C ARG A 53 -1.36 12.20 2.14
N ASN A 54 -0.38 12.79 2.83
CA ASN A 54 -0.56 14.00 3.63
C ASN A 54 0.75 14.81 3.75
N PRO A 55 0.67 16.09 4.19
CA PRO A 55 1.86 16.94 4.30
C PRO A 55 2.94 16.40 5.24
N LYS A 56 2.56 15.66 6.29
CA LYS A 56 3.52 15.07 7.25
C LYS A 56 4.34 13.95 6.59
N ALA A 57 3.68 13.05 5.87
CA ALA A 57 4.32 11.98 5.12
C ALA A 57 5.25 12.52 4.03
N TYR A 58 4.81 13.56 3.32
CA TYR A 58 5.65 14.26 2.33
C TYR A 58 6.90 14.84 2.97
N LEU A 59 6.76 15.58 4.07
CA LEU A 59 7.88 16.17 4.78
C LEU A 59 8.85 15.07 5.26
N PHE A 60 8.34 13.96 5.76
CA PHE A 60 9.17 12.84 6.20
C PHE A 60 9.88 12.13 5.03
N ALA A 61 9.21 11.93 3.89
CA ALA A 61 9.82 11.36 2.70
C ALA A 61 10.91 12.25 2.10
N VAL A 62 10.65 13.57 2.01
CA VAL A 62 11.62 14.56 1.53
C VAL A 62 12.80 14.70 2.50
N ILE A 63 12.54 14.91 3.79
CA ILE A 63 13.61 15.04 4.79
C ILE A 63 14.40 13.72 4.93
N GLY A 64 13.72 12.58 4.92
CA GLY A 64 14.33 11.26 4.97
C GLY A 64 15.21 10.96 3.75
N GLY A 65 14.62 11.03 2.55
CA GLY A 65 15.26 10.64 1.30
C GLY A 65 16.28 11.66 0.76
N GLU A 66 15.95 12.95 0.80
CA GLU A 66 16.80 13.99 0.21
C GLU A 66 17.83 14.55 1.20
N TYR A 67 17.44 14.74 2.48
CA TYR A 67 18.28 15.46 3.46
C TYR A 67 19.06 14.56 4.42
N LEU A 68 18.43 13.52 4.97
CA LEU A 68 19.05 12.61 5.94
C LEU A 68 19.88 11.52 5.26
N LEU A 69 19.33 10.88 4.23
CA LEU A 69 19.97 9.74 3.58
C LEU A 69 20.71 10.11 2.28
N ARG A 70 20.45 11.29 1.69
CA ARG A 70 20.97 11.75 0.38
C ARG A 70 20.84 10.70 -0.73
N LEU A 71 19.79 9.88 -0.68
CA LEU A 71 19.59 8.78 -1.62
C LEU A 71 18.93 9.22 -2.93
N LEU A 72 18.27 10.39 -2.95
CA LEU A 72 17.48 10.84 -4.10
C LEU A 72 17.77 12.32 -4.49
N PRO A 73 17.69 12.66 -5.78
CA PRO A 73 17.81 14.03 -6.26
C PRO A 73 16.67 14.91 -5.74
N ARG A 74 16.98 16.17 -5.42
CA ARG A 74 16.00 17.15 -4.93
C ARG A 74 14.85 17.35 -5.92
N GLY A 75 13.61 17.30 -5.42
CA GLY A 75 12.42 17.62 -6.21
C GLY A 75 11.82 16.45 -7.00
N THR A 76 12.16 15.20 -6.65
CA THR A 76 11.70 13.99 -7.35
C THR A 76 10.39 13.39 -6.82
N HIS A 77 9.82 13.92 -5.75
CA HIS A 77 8.64 13.33 -5.10
C HIS A 77 7.31 13.88 -5.66
N ASP A 78 6.70 13.15 -6.59
CA ASP A 78 5.35 13.41 -7.11
C ASP A 78 4.28 13.06 -6.05
N TYR A 79 4.04 14.02 -5.14
CA TYR A 79 3.11 13.93 -4.01
C TYR A 79 1.67 13.53 -4.41
N ALA A 80 1.27 13.76 -5.66
CA ALA A 80 -0.08 13.46 -6.12
C ALA A 80 -0.38 11.95 -6.16
N ARG A 81 0.66 11.12 -6.28
CA ARG A 81 0.53 9.67 -6.50
C ARG A 81 0.36 8.84 -5.22
N PHE A 82 0.65 9.41 -4.05
CA PHE A 82 0.38 8.72 -2.79
C PHE A 82 -1.11 8.50 -2.59
N ILE A 83 -1.46 7.44 -1.86
CA ILE A 83 -2.85 7.03 -1.66
C ILE A 83 -3.18 7.22 -0.18
N LYS A 84 -4.33 7.85 0.12
CA LYS A 84 -4.81 7.90 1.50
C LYS A 84 -5.38 6.53 1.89
N PRO A 85 -5.26 6.10 3.16
CA PRO A 85 -5.90 4.87 3.63
C PRO A 85 -7.38 4.77 3.27
N SER A 86 -8.13 5.88 3.39
CA SER A 86 -9.56 5.94 3.05
C SER A 86 -9.84 5.71 1.57
N GLU A 87 -8.95 6.14 0.68
CA GLU A 87 -9.10 5.92 -0.77
C GLU A 87 -8.86 4.46 -1.12
N LEU A 88 -7.81 3.87 -0.55
CA LEU A 88 -7.50 2.46 -0.74
C LEU A 88 -8.63 1.57 -0.20
N VAL A 89 -9.14 1.85 0.99
CA VAL A 89 -10.31 1.15 1.56
C VAL A 89 -11.54 1.30 0.66
N GLY A 90 -11.75 2.49 0.07
CA GLY A 90 -12.84 2.72 -0.89
C GLY A 90 -12.69 1.86 -2.15
N PHE A 91 -11.46 1.70 -2.67
CA PHE A 91 -11.18 0.85 -3.82
C PHE A 91 -11.40 -0.64 -3.49
N ALA A 92 -10.87 -1.08 -2.35
CA ALA A 92 -11.01 -2.46 -1.88
C ALA A 92 -12.48 -2.85 -1.66
N ARG A 93 -13.29 -1.96 -1.06
CA ARG A 93 -14.73 -2.20 -0.88
C ARG A 93 -15.46 -2.37 -2.21
N ARG A 94 -15.11 -1.57 -3.23
CA ARG A 94 -15.68 -1.73 -4.58
C ARG A 94 -15.27 -3.05 -5.24
N ALA A 95 -14.17 -3.65 -4.81
CA ALA A 95 -13.69 -4.96 -5.23
C ALA A 95 -14.18 -6.12 -4.34
N ALA A 96 -15.22 -5.90 -3.51
CA ALA A 96 -15.78 -6.89 -2.58
C ALA A 96 -14.75 -7.45 -1.58
N LEU A 97 -13.83 -6.60 -1.13
CA LEU A 97 -12.92 -6.89 -0.03
C LEU A 97 -13.35 -6.15 1.24
N GLU A 98 -13.25 -6.84 2.37
CA GLU A 98 -13.47 -6.30 3.71
C GLU A 98 -12.15 -5.93 4.38
N THR A 99 -12.11 -4.80 5.08
CA THR A 99 -10.90 -4.36 5.81
C THR A 99 -10.74 -5.19 7.08
N ASP A 100 -9.57 -5.83 7.24
CA ASP A 100 -9.25 -6.68 8.41
C ASP A 100 -8.45 -5.86 9.44
N ASP A 101 -7.28 -5.32 9.04
CA ASP A 101 -6.42 -4.51 9.91
C ASP A 101 -5.69 -3.40 9.14
N LEU A 102 -5.30 -2.35 9.86
CA LEU A 102 -4.55 -1.20 9.36
C LEU A 102 -3.51 -0.77 10.41
N ILE A 103 -2.24 -0.85 10.03
CA ILE A 103 -1.11 -0.50 10.90
C ILE A 103 -0.10 0.35 10.14
N GLY A 104 0.69 1.17 10.83
CA GLY A 104 1.80 1.91 10.25
C GLY A 104 3.16 1.38 10.66
N MET A 105 4.20 1.86 9.99
CA MET A 105 5.59 1.57 10.33
C MET A 105 6.31 2.86 10.71
N THR A 106 6.87 2.88 11.92
CA THR A 106 7.57 4.03 12.49
C THR A 106 9.06 3.75 12.61
N TYR A 107 9.89 4.78 12.44
CA TYR A 107 11.34 4.70 12.57
C TYR A 107 11.82 5.53 13.76
N ASN A 108 12.58 4.93 14.66
CA ASN A 108 13.27 5.65 15.73
C ASN A 108 14.72 5.93 15.30
N PRO A 109 15.12 7.19 15.06
CA PRO A 109 16.47 7.52 14.60
C PRO A 109 17.55 7.36 15.68
N LEU A 110 17.19 7.43 16.96
CA LEU A 110 18.14 7.25 18.08
C LEU A 110 18.52 5.79 18.22
N THR A 111 17.54 4.88 18.20
CA THR A 111 17.78 3.43 18.28
C THR A 111 18.04 2.80 16.92
N ARG A 112 17.77 3.52 15.82
CA ARG A 112 17.85 3.06 14.43
C ARG A 112 17.02 1.81 14.15
N THR A 113 15.85 1.72 14.77
CA THR A 113 14.95 0.56 14.65
C THR A 113 13.62 0.97 14.04
N TYR A 114 13.13 0.16 13.10
CA TYR A 114 11.75 0.20 12.63
C TYR A 114 10.84 -0.63 13.54
N ARG A 115 9.61 -0.16 13.74
CA ARG A 115 8.57 -0.91 14.46
C ARG A 115 7.21 -0.67 13.83
N LEU A 116 6.37 -1.70 13.85
CA LEU A 116 4.95 -1.57 13.58
C LEU A 116 4.27 -0.82 14.74
N ALA A 117 3.37 0.09 14.40
CA ALA A 117 2.66 0.92 15.35
C ALA A 117 1.32 1.38 14.77
N ALA A 118 0.37 1.77 15.61
CA ALA A 118 -0.93 2.29 15.16
C ALA A 118 -0.83 3.63 14.37
N ASP A 119 0.33 4.29 14.36
CA ASP A 119 0.53 5.55 13.62
C ASP A 119 0.66 5.31 12.11
N THR A 120 -0.43 5.54 11.39
CA THR A 120 -0.53 5.43 9.92
C THR A 120 -0.30 6.76 9.20
N SER A 121 0.17 7.80 9.92
CA SER A 121 0.29 9.14 9.36
C SER A 121 1.42 9.32 8.34
N ILE A 122 2.38 8.39 8.26
CA ILE A 122 3.48 8.44 7.29
C ILE A 122 3.30 7.39 6.21
N ASN A 123 3.15 6.14 6.61
CA ASN A 123 2.93 4.99 5.75
C ASN A 123 1.95 4.05 6.45
N TYR A 124 1.46 3.07 5.72
CA TYR A 124 0.58 2.08 6.28
C TYR A 124 0.69 0.75 5.55
N ILE A 125 0.40 -0.31 6.30
CA ILE A 125 0.15 -1.66 5.85
C ILE A 125 -1.31 -1.94 6.18
N VAL A 126 -2.07 -2.39 5.19
CA VAL A 126 -3.48 -2.70 5.34
C VAL A 126 -3.74 -4.10 4.82
N THR A 127 -4.56 -4.83 5.56
CA THR A 127 -5.00 -6.18 5.22
C THR A 127 -6.47 -6.17 4.90
N PHE A 128 -6.84 -6.98 3.91
CA PHE A 128 -8.22 -7.18 3.50
C PHE A 128 -8.52 -8.66 3.33
N ARG A 129 -9.76 -9.04 3.63
CA ARG A 129 -10.27 -10.39 3.39
C ARG A 129 -11.34 -10.38 2.33
N ARG A 130 -11.43 -11.48 1.59
CA ARG A 130 -12.59 -11.80 0.76
C ARG A 130 -13.51 -12.70 1.56
N ASP A 131 -14.81 -12.46 1.46
CA ASP A 131 -15.80 -13.38 2.04
C ASP A 131 -15.61 -14.81 1.53
N ALA A 132 -15.99 -15.77 2.37
CA ALA A 132 -15.89 -17.20 2.09
C ALA A 132 -17.00 -17.70 1.16
#